data_AF-A0AAW0FLI7-F1
#
_entry.id   AF-A0AAW0FLI7-F1
#
_cell.length_a   1.000
_cell.length_b   1.000
_cell.length_c   1.000
_cell.angle_alpha   90.00
_cell.angle_beta   90.00
_cell.angle_gamma   90.00
#
_symmetry.space_group_name_H-M   'P 1'
#
loop_
_entity.id
_entity.type
_entity.pdbx_description
1 polymer ?
#
loop_
_entity_poly.entity_id
_entity_poly.type
_entity_poly.pdbx_seq_one_letter_code
_entity_poly.pdbx_strand_id
1 'polypeptide(L)'
;MVEGLLKGLKIPPAGVAADLTRKEVLFPARIIIIILSDMWRLGLTKESEEFLGEVLAAIQQIVSTLKDEDVIPNGAFWLSNTHELYSFVSYAQQTIIANDTLSHEMSEEEFEEYLKLVAVVKEDFESLSYNIYNMWMKKMEKDLEKKAVSAVVLSQSLPGFMAPENSPFLAKVFSPDWKNGVRVMKFKKAHYI
;
A
#
# COMPACT_ATOMS: atom_id res chain seq x y z
N MET A 1 21.28 -2.09 5.29
CA MET A 1 20.19 -2.99 4.85
C MET A 1 19.22 -2.29 3.90
N VAL A 2 18.72 -1.10 4.25
CA VAL A 2 17.85 -0.26 3.40
C VAL A 2 18.37 -0.05 1.97
N GLU A 3 19.65 0.30 1.79
CA GLU A 3 20.18 0.57 0.45
C GLU A 3 20.23 -0.67 -0.45
N GLY A 4 20.72 -1.79 0.06
CA GLY A 4 20.84 -3.02 -0.72
C GLY A 4 19.50 -3.74 -0.93
N LEU A 5 18.72 -3.93 0.15
CA LEU A 5 17.50 -4.74 0.12
C LEU A 5 16.27 -3.99 -0.36
N LEU A 6 16.12 -2.70 -0.03
CA LEU A 6 14.90 -1.95 -0.34
C LEU A 6 15.08 -1.09 -1.59
N LYS A 7 16.21 -0.37 -1.70
CA LYS A 7 16.46 0.54 -2.84
C LYS A 7 17.11 -0.14 -4.05
N GLY A 8 17.91 -1.19 -3.84
CA GLY A 8 18.62 -1.93 -4.89
C GLY A 8 17.85 -3.12 -5.48
N LEU A 9 16.59 -3.30 -5.07
CA LEU A 9 15.79 -4.47 -5.39
C LEU A 9 15.27 -4.46 -6.82
N LYS A 10 15.37 -5.61 -7.50
CA LYS A 10 14.69 -5.86 -8.78
C LYS A 10 13.34 -6.53 -8.52
N ILE A 11 12.27 -5.81 -8.80
CA ILE A 11 10.91 -6.32 -8.67
C ILE A 11 10.69 -7.33 -9.80
N PRO A 12 10.20 -8.55 -9.51
CA PRO A 12 10.02 -9.55 -10.54
C PRO A 12 8.90 -9.12 -11.52
N PRO A 13 9.08 -9.33 -12.83
CA PRO A 13 8.13 -8.87 -13.82
C PRO A 13 6.79 -9.60 -13.67
N ALA A 14 5.70 -8.85 -13.59
CA ALA A 14 4.34 -9.39 -13.58
C ALA A 14 3.83 -9.56 -15.02
N GLY A 15 3.31 -10.73 -15.37
CA GLY A 15 2.76 -11.01 -16.70
C GLY A 15 2.09 -12.39 -16.80
N VAL A 16 1.34 -12.62 -17.89
CA VAL A 16 0.55 -13.86 -18.09
C VAL A 16 1.41 -15.13 -18.14
N ALA A 17 2.69 -15.00 -18.51
CA ALA A 17 3.66 -16.09 -18.53
C ALA A 17 4.59 -16.12 -17.29
N ALA A 18 4.42 -15.19 -16.35
CA ALA A 18 5.24 -15.12 -15.14
C ALA A 18 4.62 -16.00 -14.05
N ASP A 19 5.24 -17.14 -13.77
CA ASP A 19 4.88 -17.99 -12.62
C ASP A 19 5.48 -17.42 -11.34
N LEU A 20 4.94 -16.29 -10.87
CA LEU A 20 5.42 -15.62 -9.66
C LEU A 20 4.97 -16.39 -8.43
N THR A 21 5.94 -16.95 -7.70
CA THR A 21 5.64 -17.58 -6.41
C THR A 21 5.46 -16.53 -5.31
N ARG A 22 4.66 -16.87 -4.28
CA ARG A 22 4.52 -16.03 -3.08
C ARG A 22 5.88 -15.66 -2.46
N LYS A 23 6.85 -16.56 -2.53
CA LYS A 23 8.21 -16.34 -1.98
C LYS A 23 8.94 -15.23 -2.74
N GLU A 24 8.84 -15.20 -4.07
CA GLU A 24 9.49 -14.18 -4.91
C GLU A 24 8.84 -12.80 -4.78
N VAL A 25 7.55 -12.74 -4.41
CA VAL A 25 6.87 -11.46 -4.17
C VAL A 25 7.14 -10.94 -2.76
N LEU A 26 7.15 -11.82 -1.74
CA LEU A 26 7.19 -11.41 -0.34
C LEU A 26 8.59 -11.46 0.30
N PHE A 27 9.65 -11.73 -0.47
CA PHE A 27 10.99 -11.88 0.13
C PHE A 27 11.47 -10.67 0.94
N PRO A 28 11.19 -9.40 0.59
CA PRO A 28 11.60 -8.27 1.41
C PRO A 28 10.94 -8.31 2.79
N ALA A 29 9.62 -8.49 2.82
CA ALA A 29 8.88 -8.63 4.08
C ALA A 29 9.40 -9.81 4.90
N ARG A 30 9.67 -10.96 4.27
CA ARG A 30 10.20 -12.15 4.97
C ARG A 30 11.56 -11.89 5.60
N ILE A 31 12.47 -11.21 4.91
CA ILE A 31 13.80 -10.88 5.46
C ILE A 31 13.66 -9.89 6.62
N ILE A 32 12.83 -8.85 6.48
CA ILE A 32 12.54 -7.89 7.56
C ILE A 32 11.97 -8.62 8.78
N ILE A 33 11.00 -9.54 8.59
CA ILE A 33 10.38 -10.32 9.67
C ILE A 33 11.41 -11.15 10.42
N ILE A 34 12.34 -11.82 9.72
CA ILE A 34 13.39 -12.62 10.35
C ILE A 34 14.27 -11.74 11.24
N ILE A 35 14.74 -10.61 10.70
CA ILE A 35 15.59 -9.66 11.44
C ILE A 35 14.86 -9.11 12.66
N LEU A 36 13.62 -8.67 12.48
CA LEU A 36 12.79 -8.12 13.56
C LEU A 36 12.54 -9.14 14.66
N SER A 37 12.21 -10.38 14.27
CA SER A 37 11.96 -11.49 15.20
C SER A 37 13.21 -11.82 16.02
N ASP A 38 14.39 -11.81 15.40
CA ASP A 38 15.66 -12.02 16.11
C ASP A 38 16.01 -10.85 17.04
N MET A 39 15.76 -9.60 16.64
CA MET A 39 15.94 -8.44 17.51
C MET A 39 15.07 -8.53 18.76
N TRP A 40 13.77 -8.84 18.60
CA TRP A 40 12.85 -9.01 19.73
C TRP A 40 13.24 -10.18 20.62
N ARG A 41 13.62 -11.32 20.05
CA ARG A 41 14.10 -12.49 20.79
C ARG A 41 15.36 -12.20 21.63
N LEU A 42 16.21 -11.27 21.17
CA LEU A 42 17.43 -10.86 21.87
C LEU A 42 17.22 -9.67 22.83
N GLY A 43 16.00 -9.15 22.95
CA GLY A 43 15.70 -7.98 23.78
C GLY A 43 16.21 -6.65 23.22
N LEU A 44 16.55 -6.59 21.93
CA LEU A 44 17.05 -5.39 21.25
C LEU A 44 15.90 -4.46 20.82
N THR A 45 15.09 -4.02 21.79
CA THR A 45 13.86 -3.25 21.54
C THR A 45 14.13 -1.92 20.86
N LYS A 46 15.09 -1.14 21.37
CA LYS A 46 15.47 0.16 20.81
C LYS A 46 16.03 0.04 19.39
N GLU A 47 16.93 -0.90 19.16
CA GLU A 47 17.49 -1.14 17.83
C GLU A 47 16.41 -1.57 16.84
N SER A 48 15.41 -2.33 17.31
CA SER A 48 14.26 -2.71 16.48
C SER A 48 13.39 -1.53 16.08
N GLU A 49 13.19 -0.54 16.95
CA GLU A 49 12.47 0.70 16.64
C GLU A 49 13.20 1.53 15.59
N GLU A 50 14.51 1.76 15.77
CA GLU A 50 15.34 2.51 14.82
C GLU A 50 15.32 1.83 13.44
N PHE A 51 15.50 0.50 13.42
CA PHE A 51 15.44 -0.30 12.21
C PHE A 51 14.07 -0.21 11.51
N LEU A 52 12.97 -0.28 12.26
CA LEU A 52 11.62 -0.16 11.71
C LEU A 52 11.36 1.23 11.15
N GLY A 53 11.80 2.29 11.84
CA GLY A 53 11.70 3.67 11.35
C GLY A 53 12.37 3.83 9.98
N GLU A 54 13.56 3.25 9.80
CA GLU A 54 14.26 3.22 8.52
C GLU A 54 13.49 2.45 7.43
N VAL A 55 12.93 1.29 7.77
CA VAL A 55 12.13 0.47 6.83
C VAL A 55 10.87 1.22 6.39
N LEU A 56 10.10 1.77 7.33
CA LEU A 56 8.86 2.51 7.05
C LEU A 56 9.13 3.70 6.12
N ALA A 57 10.15 4.50 6.45
CA ALA A 57 10.55 5.66 5.65
C ALA A 57 11.00 5.25 4.25
N ALA A 58 11.77 4.16 4.13
CA ALA A 58 12.23 3.66 2.84
C ALA A 58 11.08 3.20 1.94
N ILE A 59 10.14 2.40 2.47
CA ILE A 59 8.98 1.92 1.71
C ILE A 59 8.13 3.11 1.24
N GLN A 60 7.83 4.05 2.14
CA GLN A 60 7.05 5.23 1.79
C GLN A 60 7.75 6.06 0.69
N GLN A 61 9.06 6.24 0.79
CA GLN A 61 9.84 6.96 -0.22
C GLN A 61 9.79 6.24 -1.57
N ILE A 62 9.97 4.92 -1.61
CA ILE A 62 9.95 4.14 -2.85
C ILE A 62 8.59 4.25 -3.55
N VAL A 63 7.48 4.11 -2.80
CA VAL A 63 6.14 4.25 -3.37
C VAL A 63 5.89 5.68 -3.87
N SER A 64 6.42 6.69 -3.17
CA SER A 64 6.29 8.09 -3.55
C SER A 64 6.93 8.40 -4.91
N THR A 65 8.01 7.72 -5.27
CA THR A 65 8.80 7.99 -6.48
C THR A 65 8.37 7.19 -7.70
N LEU A 66 7.43 6.24 -7.56
CA LEU A 66 6.90 5.45 -8.68
C LEU A 66 6.32 6.33 -9.80
N LYS A 67 6.65 5.99 -11.06
CA LYS A 67 6.24 6.71 -12.28
C LYS A 67 6.06 5.74 -13.43
N ASP A 68 5.39 6.22 -14.47
CA ASP A 68 5.28 5.53 -15.77
C ASP A 68 4.80 4.07 -15.65
N GLU A 69 5.43 3.14 -16.35
CA GLU A 69 5.02 1.73 -16.42
C GLU A 69 5.21 0.97 -15.10
N ASP A 70 6.06 1.49 -14.21
CA ASP A 70 6.35 0.88 -12.91
C ASP A 70 5.25 1.11 -11.87
N VAL A 71 4.34 2.06 -12.08
CA VAL A 71 3.33 2.44 -11.07
C VAL A 71 2.52 1.24 -10.62
N ILE A 72 1.97 0.47 -11.56
CA ILE A 72 1.08 -0.66 -11.23
C ILE A 72 1.85 -1.83 -10.60
N PRO A 73 2.85 -2.45 -11.28
CA PRO A 73 3.52 -3.63 -10.73
C PRO A 73 4.24 -3.34 -9.42
N ASN A 74 4.96 -2.22 -9.33
CA ASN A 74 5.76 -1.92 -8.15
C ASN A 74 4.90 -1.42 -6.98
N GLY A 75 3.79 -0.72 -7.26
CA GLY A 75 2.83 -0.35 -6.24
C GLY A 75 2.15 -1.57 -5.60
N ALA A 76 1.72 -2.53 -6.41
CA ALA A 76 1.14 -3.78 -5.92
C ALA A 76 2.16 -4.63 -5.12
N PHE A 77 3.42 -4.66 -5.58
CA PHE A 77 4.51 -5.35 -4.88
C PHE A 77 4.74 -4.80 -3.47
N TRP A 78 4.85 -3.47 -3.33
CA TRP A 78 5.08 -2.84 -2.03
C TRP A 78 3.84 -2.90 -1.13
N LEU A 79 2.63 -2.79 -1.68
CA LEU A 79 1.41 -2.98 -0.92
C LEU A 79 1.33 -4.40 -0.33
N SER A 80 1.70 -5.42 -1.12
CA SER A 80 1.72 -6.82 -0.67
C SER A 80 2.74 -7.06 0.44
N ASN A 81 3.94 -6.49 0.32
CA ASN A 81 4.99 -6.60 1.33
C ASN A 81 4.63 -5.88 2.64
N THR A 82 4.06 -4.67 2.55
CA THR A 82 3.58 -3.93 3.73
C THR A 82 2.45 -4.68 4.42
N HIS A 83 1.53 -5.29 3.67
CA HIS A 83 0.45 -6.09 4.24
C HIS A 83 0.99 -7.34 4.96
N GLU A 84 2.02 -8.00 4.42
CA GLU A 84 2.67 -9.14 5.09
C GLU A 84 3.33 -8.73 6.42
N LEU A 85 4.00 -7.57 6.44
CA LEU A 85 4.58 -7.01 7.67
C LEU A 85 3.51 -6.69 8.72
N TYR A 86 2.43 -6.01 8.31
CA TYR A 86 1.29 -5.74 9.18
C TYR A 86 0.67 -7.02 9.75
N SER A 87 0.51 -8.05 8.91
CA SER A 87 -0.06 -9.35 9.30
C SER A 87 0.83 -10.04 10.34
N PHE A 88 2.14 -9.99 10.14
CA PHE A 88 3.11 -10.53 11.11
C PHE A 88 3.00 -9.85 12.47
N VAL A 89 3.00 -8.51 12.51
CA VAL A 89 2.93 -7.76 13.77
C VAL A 89 1.58 -7.96 14.46
N SER A 90 0.49 -8.02 13.70
CA SER A 90 -0.84 -8.33 14.23
C SER A 90 -0.90 -9.72 14.85
N TYR A 91 -0.26 -10.72 14.23
CA TYR A 91 -0.14 -12.06 14.77
C TYR A 91 0.74 -12.10 16.03
N ALA A 92 1.86 -11.38 16.04
CA ALA A 92 2.73 -11.28 17.21
C ALA A 92 1.97 -10.68 18.40
N GLN A 93 1.24 -9.58 18.19
CA GLN A 93 0.41 -8.95 19.23
C GLN A 93 -0.60 -9.93 19.84
N GLN A 94 -1.34 -10.66 18.99
CA GLN A 94 -2.32 -11.65 19.45
C GLN A 94 -1.67 -12.79 20.24
N THR A 95 -0.50 -13.25 19.78
CA THR A 95 0.22 -14.35 20.43
C THR A 95 0.73 -13.94 21.80
N ILE A 96 1.24 -12.71 21.97
CA ILE A 96 1.72 -12.20 23.26
C ILE A 96 0.56 -12.07 24.24
N ILE A 97 -0.58 -11.51 23.79
CA ILE A 97 -1.77 -11.36 24.62
C ILE A 97 -2.32 -12.73 25.06
N ALA A 98 -2.23 -13.74 24.18
CA ALA A 98 -2.79 -15.06 24.45
C ALA A 98 -1.88 -16.00 25.23
N ASN A 99 -0.57 -15.72 25.33
CA ASN A 99 0.40 -16.68 25.82
C ASN A 99 1.01 -16.30 27.18
N ASP A 100 0.41 -16.85 28.24
CA ASP A 100 0.83 -16.71 29.65
C ASP A 100 2.25 -17.25 29.95
N THR A 101 2.88 -17.99 29.03
CA THR A 101 4.26 -18.48 29.23
C THR A 101 5.34 -17.43 28.94
N LEU A 102 5.07 -16.46 28.05
CA LEU A 102 6.02 -15.38 27.75
C LEU A 102 6.15 -14.39 28.91
N SER A 103 5.10 -14.22 29.71
CA SER A 103 5.13 -13.39 30.93
C SER A 103 6.03 -13.97 32.03
N HIS A 104 6.40 -15.26 31.94
CA HIS A 104 7.25 -15.93 32.91
C HIS A 104 8.74 -15.95 32.53
N GLU A 105 9.10 -15.61 31.29
CA GLU A 105 10.49 -15.57 30.82
C GLU A 105 11.12 -14.17 30.89
N MET A 106 10.30 -13.13 31.11
CA MET A 106 10.70 -11.72 31.17
C MET A 106 10.29 -11.11 32.51
N SER A 107 10.94 -10.03 32.94
CA SER A 107 10.39 -9.23 34.04
C SER A 107 9.07 -8.55 33.61
N GLU A 108 8.23 -8.20 34.57
CA GLU A 108 6.94 -7.52 34.29
C GLU A 108 7.15 -6.19 33.52
N GLU A 109 8.22 -5.46 33.84
CA GLU A 109 8.58 -4.19 33.17
C GLU A 109 8.97 -4.42 31.71
N GLU A 110 9.87 -5.37 31.44
CA GLU A 110 10.29 -5.72 30.06
C GLU A 110 9.11 -6.24 29.22
N PHE A 111 8.20 -7.00 29.83
CA PHE A 111 7.00 -7.49 29.17
C PHE A 111 6.03 -6.36 28.81
N GLU A 112 5.85 -5.39 29.70
CA GLU A 112 5.00 -4.21 29.44
C GLU A 112 5.59 -3.31 28.34
N GLU A 113 6.91 -3.09 28.35
CA GLU A 113 7.61 -2.36 27.28
C GLU A 113 7.46 -3.06 25.93
N TYR A 114 7.61 -4.39 25.90
CA TYR A 114 7.44 -5.17 24.68
C TYR A 114 6.00 -5.09 24.13
N LEU A 115 5.00 -5.18 25.00
CA LEU A 115 3.59 -5.02 24.61
C LEU A 115 3.31 -3.64 23.99
N LYS A 116 3.84 -2.58 24.60
CA LYS A 116 3.73 -1.21 24.07
C LYS A 116 4.39 -1.08 22.71
N LEU A 117 5.62 -1.60 22.57
CA LEU A 117 6.36 -1.61 21.31
C LEU A 117 5.55 -2.27 20.20
N VAL A 118 5.06 -3.49 20.41
CA VAL A 118 4.32 -4.22 19.38
C VAL A 118 3.02 -3.51 18.98
N ALA A 119 2.33 -2.88 19.94
CA ALA A 119 1.14 -2.08 19.65
C ALA A 119 1.43 -0.86 18.77
N VAL A 120 2.48 -0.09 19.11
CA VAL A 120 2.93 1.07 18.31
C VAL A 120 3.34 0.64 16.91
N VAL A 121 4.16 -0.41 16.80
CA VAL A 121 4.63 -0.92 15.50
C VAL A 121 3.47 -1.37 14.62
N LYS A 122 2.41 -1.95 15.20
CA LYS A 122 1.21 -2.32 14.44
C LYS A 122 0.51 -1.09 13.86
N GLU A 123 0.33 -0.04 14.65
CA GLU A 123 -0.29 1.21 14.21
C GLU A 123 0.55 1.91 13.13
N ASP A 124 1.88 1.83 13.23
CA ASP A 124 2.79 2.38 12.22
C ASP A 124 2.67 1.64 10.88
N PHE A 125 2.59 0.31 10.89
CA PHE A 125 2.36 -0.47 9.66
C PHE A 125 0.97 -0.26 9.08
N GLU A 126 -0.05 -0.09 9.92
CA GLU A 126 -1.41 0.27 9.48
C GLU A 126 -1.41 1.61 8.76
N SER A 127 -0.76 2.61 9.37
CA SER A 127 -0.58 3.94 8.81
C SER A 127 0.22 3.93 7.51
N LEU A 128 1.31 3.17 7.46
CA LEU A 128 2.10 3.00 6.23
C LEU A 128 1.25 2.39 5.12
N SER A 129 0.51 1.31 5.40
CA SER A 129 -0.39 0.64 4.44
C SER A 129 -1.41 1.62 3.85
N TYR A 130 -2.06 2.40 4.70
CA TYR A 130 -2.99 3.44 4.28
C TYR A 130 -2.32 4.50 3.40
N ASN A 131 -1.14 5.00 3.81
CA ASN A 131 -0.43 6.06 3.10
C ASN A 131 0.00 5.59 1.70
N ILE A 132 0.66 4.44 1.61
CA ILE A 132 1.16 3.93 0.32
C ILE A 132 0.03 3.57 -0.63
N TYR A 133 -1.08 3.02 -0.11
CA TYR A 133 -2.27 2.75 -0.91
C TYR A 133 -2.81 4.04 -1.54
N ASN A 134 -3.01 5.09 -0.73
CA ASN A 134 -3.54 6.36 -1.23
C ASN A 134 -2.59 7.05 -2.21
N MET A 135 -1.28 7.00 -1.97
CA MET A 135 -0.28 7.54 -2.90
C MET A 135 -0.31 6.81 -4.24
N TRP A 136 -0.38 5.47 -4.20
CA TRP A 136 -0.46 4.63 -5.38
C TRP A 136 -1.76 4.85 -6.16
N MET A 137 -2.91 4.85 -5.47
CA MET A 137 -4.22 5.11 -6.08
C MET A 137 -4.29 6.45 -6.81
N LYS A 138 -3.80 7.53 -6.19
CA LYS A 138 -3.76 8.87 -6.82
C LYS A 138 -2.91 8.88 -8.09
N LYS A 139 -1.82 8.11 -8.13
CA LYS A 139 -0.97 8.00 -9.33
C LYS A 139 -1.71 7.26 -10.45
N MET A 140 -2.39 6.15 -10.13
CA MET A 140 -3.17 5.38 -11.09
C MET A 140 -4.36 6.18 -11.64
N GLU A 141 -5.09 6.91 -10.78
CA GLU A 141 -6.20 7.78 -11.18
C GLU A 141 -5.73 8.84 -12.19
N LYS A 142 -4.61 9.51 -11.91
CA LYS A 142 -4.02 10.52 -12.81
C LYS A 142 -3.56 9.93 -14.15
N ASP A 143 -3.03 8.71 -14.15
CA ASP A 143 -2.63 8.03 -15.39
C ASP A 143 -3.85 7.61 -16.22
N LEU A 144 -4.90 7.12 -15.54
CA LEU A 144 -6.17 6.78 -16.16
C LEU A 144 -6.83 8.02 -16.78
N GLU A 145 -6.90 9.16 -16.09
CA GLU A 145 -7.47 10.40 -16.62
C GLU A 145 -6.83 10.83 -17.94
N LYS A 146 -5.51 10.69 -18.06
CA LYS A 146 -4.76 11.04 -19.29
C LYS A 146 -5.09 10.12 -20.46
N LYS A 147 -5.30 8.83 -20.18
CA LYS A 147 -5.51 7.79 -21.20
C LYS A 147 -6.98 7.61 -21.58
N ALA A 148 -7.88 7.71 -20.60
CA ALA A 148 -9.29 7.38 -20.74
C ALA A 148 -10.03 8.27 -21.75
N VAL A 149 -9.74 9.59 -21.77
CA VAL A 149 -10.41 10.49 -22.73
C VAL A 149 -10.08 10.10 -24.17
N SER A 150 -8.79 9.89 -24.47
CA SER A 150 -8.36 9.48 -25.80
C SER A 150 -8.88 8.08 -26.17
N ALA A 151 -8.87 7.15 -25.22
CA ALA A 151 -9.16 5.74 -25.46
C ALA A 151 -10.64 5.33 -25.37
N VAL A 152 -11.50 6.20 -24.83
CA VAL A 152 -12.94 5.90 -24.66
C VAL A 152 -13.81 6.90 -25.40
N VAL A 153 -13.45 8.19 -25.38
CA VAL A 153 -14.28 9.24 -25.98
C VAL A 153 -13.89 9.52 -27.43
N LEU A 154 -12.59 9.56 -27.72
CA LEU A 154 -12.08 9.98 -29.03
C LEU A 154 -11.72 8.80 -29.94
N SER A 155 -11.41 7.64 -29.37
CA SER A 155 -11.05 6.46 -30.17
C SER A 155 -12.27 5.94 -30.93
N GLN A 156 -12.11 5.77 -32.23
CA GLN A 156 -13.10 5.05 -33.02
C GLN A 156 -12.88 3.56 -32.87
N SER A 157 -13.85 2.86 -32.30
CA SER A 157 -13.84 1.39 -32.24
C SER A 157 -13.92 0.75 -33.64
N LEU A 158 -14.45 1.48 -34.63
CA LEU A 158 -14.52 1.11 -36.05
C LEU A 158 -13.85 2.21 -36.89
N PRO A 159 -12.58 2.03 -37.30
CA PRO A 159 -11.87 3.00 -38.14
C PRO A 159 -12.65 3.29 -39.43
N GLY A 160 -12.97 4.57 -39.68
CA GLY A 160 -13.69 5.01 -40.87
C GLY A 160 -15.22 5.03 -40.74
N PHE A 161 -15.79 4.58 -39.61
CA PHE A 161 -17.20 4.78 -39.30
C PHE A 161 -17.40 6.12 -38.57
N MET A 162 -17.51 7.20 -39.33
CA MET A 162 -17.91 8.52 -38.81
C MET A 162 -19.41 8.71 -39.03
N ALA A 163 -20.20 8.70 -37.95
CA ALA A 163 -21.56 9.21 -38.03
C ALA A 163 -21.49 10.74 -38.26
N PRO A 164 -22.37 11.34 -39.09
CA PRO A 164 -22.39 12.78 -39.28
C PRO A 164 -22.54 13.50 -37.93
N GLU A 165 -21.49 14.23 -37.52
CA GLU A 165 -21.36 14.95 -36.27
C GLU A 165 -22.48 16.00 -36.15
N ASN A 166 -23.51 15.70 -35.35
CA ASN A 166 -24.45 16.67 -34.79
C ASN A 166 -24.96 16.13 -33.45
N SER A 167 -24.06 15.83 -32.51
CA SER A 167 -24.43 15.47 -31.13
C SER A 167 -24.10 16.60 -30.16
N PRO A 168 -25.07 17.44 -29.77
CA PRO A 168 -24.93 18.52 -28.79
C PRO A 168 -24.47 18.05 -27.39
N PHE A 169 -24.43 16.74 -27.16
CA PHE A 169 -24.09 16.13 -25.89
C PHE A 169 -22.60 16.30 -25.53
N LEU A 170 -21.68 16.09 -26.48
CA LEU A 170 -20.24 16.21 -26.23
C LEU A 170 -19.85 17.64 -25.88
N ALA A 171 -20.40 18.62 -26.60
CA ALA A 171 -20.19 20.05 -26.31
C ALA A 171 -20.62 20.44 -24.89
N LYS A 172 -21.64 19.77 -24.33
CA LYS A 172 -22.17 20.05 -22.99
C LYS A 172 -21.36 19.38 -21.87
N VAL A 173 -20.76 18.22 -22.14
CA VAL A 173 -19.91 17.48 -21.17
C VAL A 173 -18.53 18.12 -21.02
N PHE A 174 -17.99 18.74 -22.08
CA PHE A 174 -16.69 19.42 -22.02
C PHE A 174 -16.77 20.89 -21.58
N SER A 175 -17.98 21.41 -21.31
CA SER A 175 -18.15 22.75 -20.75
C SER A 175 -17.59 22.86 -19.32
N PRO A 176 -16.96 23.99 -18.95
CA PRO A 176 -16.36 24.20 -17.63
C PRO A 176 -17.33 24.00 -16.44
N ASP A 177 -18.64 24.16 -16.67
CA ASP A 177 -19.68 24.03 -15.65
C ASP A 177 -19.88 22.61 -15.12
N TRP A 178 -19.48 21.57 -15.86
CA TRP A 178 -19.67 20.17 -15.41
C TRP A 178 -18.83 19.85 -14.17
N LYS A 179 -17.66 20.47 -14.02
CA LYS A 179 -16.74 20.24 -12.89
C LYS A 179 -17.33 20.65 -11.53
N ASN A 180 -18.36 21.50 -11.53
CA ASN A 180 -19.03 21.95 -10.31
C ASN A 180 -20.23 21.06 -9.92
N GLY A 181 -20.71 20.19 -10.81
CA GLY A 181 -21.90 19.35 -10.58
C GLY A 181 -21.66 18.05 -9.80
N VAL A 182 -20.41 17.61 -9.66
CA VAL A 182 -20.07 16.33 -8.98
C VAL A 182 -20.03 16.49 -7.45
N ARG A 183 -20.13 17.72 -6.93
CA ARG A 183 -20.04 18.01 -5.49
C ARG A 183 -21.39 18.10 -4.78
N VAL A 184 -22.38 17.27 -5.10
CA VAL A 184 -23.56 17.09 -4.22
C VAL A 184 -24.10 15.65 -4.29
N MET A 185 -23.42 14.72 -3.64
CA MET A 185 -24.09 13.58 -2.99
C MET A 185 -23.83 13.67 -1.49
N LYS A 186 -24.55 14.59 -0.83
CA LYS A 186 -24.70 14.52 0.63
C LYS A 186 -25.58 13.31 0.93
N PHE A 187 -25.02 12.33 1.63
CA PHE A 187 -25.77 11.27 2.29
C PHE A 187 -26.86 11.89 3.17
N LYS A 188 -28.13 11.70 2.80
CA LYS A 188 -29.25 11.92 3.73
C LYS A 188 -29.22 10.78 4.75
N LYS A 189 -28.90 11.11 6.01
CA LYS A 189 -29.23 10.26 7.17
C LYS A 189 -30.74 10.03 7.19
N ALA A 190 -31.17 8.79 7.07
CA ALA A 190 -32.53 8.39 7.39
C ALA A 190 -32.74 8.54 8.91
N HIS A 191 -33.73 9.35 9.30
CA HIS A 191 -34.28 9.33 10.64
C HIS A 191 -35.24 8.14 10.74
N TYR A 192 -34.99 7.26 11.70
CA TYR A 192 -35.99 6.31 12.18
C TYR A 192 -36.95 7.07 13.11
N ILE A 193 -38.25 6.97 12.82
CA ILE A 193 -39.32 6.97 13.81
C ILE A 193 -39.91 5.56 13.74
#